data_AF-A0A7C5ZE45-F1
#
_entry.id   AF-A0A7C5ZE45-F1
#
_cell.length_a   1.000
_cell.length_b   1.000
_cell.length_c   1.000
_cell.angle_alpha   90.00
_cell.angle_beta   90.00
_cell.angle_gamma   90.00
#
_symmetry.space_group_name_H-M   'P 1'
#
loop_
_entity.id
_entity.type
_entity.pdbx_description
1 polymer ?
#
loop_
_entity_poly.entity_id
_entity_poly.type
_entity_poly.pdbx_seq_one_letter_code
_entity_poly.pdbx_strand_id
1 'polypeptide(L)'
;MKIPGIRKKRKWIHRFPKQPGRQAKSLLKQSVERIQAGLEKTISIWRNLSGVLRREIMLSGMRKGDIILASPPWYRLSPIAFWYRVLLRSRYVHSMLYLGDRTVLHTTIRRGVVIHRVPRKIARGDRYAILRLKSPYSVNTDRVAAYALTMQSHRVSIVSLIAVLIVRLSGSAQFRFKLARKSLRCSQLIDLAYDTEGTTLVPSRPRDTIISQDLMESPFLERIH
;
A
#
# COMPACT_ATOMS: atom_id res chain seq x y z
N MET A 1 17.14 99.84 42.65
CA MET A 1 16.04 99.24 41.86
C MET A 1 16.40 97.81 41.50
N LYS A 2 15.68 96.83 42.06
CA LYS A 2 15.81 95.40 41.77
C LYS A 2 14.58 94.97 40.95
N ILE A 3 14.78 94.37 39.79
CA ILE A 3 13.75 93.59 39.09
C ILE A 3 14.34 92.19 38.86
N PRO A 4 13.68 91.10 39.34
CA PRO A 4 14.23 89.75 39.32
C PRO A 4 13.87 89.01 38.02
N GLY A 5 14.88 88.45 37.36
CA GLY A 5 14.73 87.54 36.23
C GLY A 5 14.46 86.10 36.69
N ILE A 6 13.24 85.64 36.43
CA ILE A 6 12.70 84.32 36.76
C ILE A 6 13.49 83.19 36.06
N ARG A 7 14.19 82.36 36.85
CA ARG A 7 14.79 81.10 36.39
C ARG A 7 13.71 80.09 36.01
N LYS A 8 13.61 79.73 34.72
CA LYS A 8 12.76 78.64 34.20
C LYS A 8 13.17 77.29 34.85
N LYS A 9 12.26 76.68 35.61
CA LYS A 9 12.37 75.30 36.10
C LYS A 9 12.43 74.33 34.90
N ARG A 10 13.52 73.56 34.77
CA ARG A 10 13.59 72.39 33.87
C ARG A 10 12.67 71.30 34.44
N LYS A 11 11.60 70.96 33.71
CA LYS A 11 10.78 69.77 33.97
C LYS A 11 11.62 68.53 33.66
N TRP A 12 12.00 67.78 34.70
CA TRP A 12 12.47 66.41 34.55
C TRP A 12 11.27 65.54 34.18
N ILE A 13 11.19 65.19 32.89
CA ILE A 13 10.24 64.18 32.40
C ILE A 13 10.87 62.83 32.74
N HIS A 14 10.33 62.15 33.76
CA HIS A 14 10.60 60.72 33.96
C HIS A 14 10.24 59.97 32.67
N ARG A 15 11.25 59.49 31.95
CA ARG A 15 11.05 58.50 30.88
C ARG A 15 10.63 57.20 31.57
N PHE A 16 9.32 56.94 31.60
CA PHE A 16 8.82 55.60 31.86
C PHE A 16 9.42 54.64 30.81
N PRO A 17 9.98 53.49 31.21
CA PRO A 17 10.45 52.50 30.25
C PRO A 17 9.26 52.07 29.37
N LYS A 18 9.46 52.20 28.05
CA LYS A 18 8.49 51.76 27.04
C LYS A 18 8.14 50.28 27.31
N GLN A 19 6.84 50.04 27.38
CA GLN A 19 6.15 48.77 27.64
C GLN A 19 6.95 47.48 27.37
N PRO A 20 7.14 46.60 28.37
CA PRO A 20 7.79 45.27 28.20
C PRO A 20 6.96 44.27 27.36
N GLY A 21 5.76 44.65 26.89
CA GLY A 21 4.79 43.75 26.27
C GLY A 21 5.14 43.22 24.87
N ARG A 22 6.02 43.87 24.10
CA ARG A 22 6.37 43.39 22.74
C ARG A 22 7.45 42.31 22.74
N GLN A 23 8.46 42.41 23.60
CA GLN A 23 9.50 41.38 23.72
C GLN A 23 8.96 40.11 24.41
N ALA A 24 8.13 40.26 25.44
CA ALA A 24 7.47 39.11 26.08
C ALA A 24 6.56 38.34 25.12
N LYS A 25 5.79 39.04 24.26
CA LYS A 25 4.95 38.40 23.22
C LYS A 25 5.77 37.68 22.15
N SER A 26 6.92 38.24 21.76
CA SER A 26 7.86 37.60 20.82
C SER A 26 8.46 36.30 21.38
N LEU A 27 8.91 36.33 22.64
CA LEU A 27 9.48 35.17 23.33
C LEU A 27 8.43 34.08 23.59
N LEU A 28 7.20 34.45 23.94
CA LEU A 28 6.08 33.50 24.06
C LEU A 28 5.75 32.86 22.72
N LYS A 29 5.70 33.63 21.63
CA LYS A 29 5.44 33.09 20.28
C LYS A 29 6.52 32.10 19.85
N GLN A 30 7.79 32.43 20.02
CA GLN A 30 8.90 31.49 19.74
C GLN A 30 8.86 30.24 20.62
N SER A 31 8.45 30.37 21.89
CA SER A 31 8.34 29.23 22.81
C SER A 31 7.21 28.29 22.38
N VAL A 32 6.05 28.84 22.00
CA VAL A 32 4.92 28.07 21.46
C VAL A 32 5.30 27.37 20.15
N GLU A 33 5.98 28.06 19.22
CA GLU A 33 6.44 27.47 17.95
C GLU A 33 7.43 26.31 18.18
N ARG A 34 8.36 26.44 19.14
CA ARG A 34 9.29 25.35 19.50
C ARG A 34 8.59 24.18 20.17
N ILE A 35 7.63 24.43 21.06
CA ILE A 35 6.84 23.37 21.70
C ILE A 35 6.01 22.64 20.65
N GLN A 36 5.38 23.36 19.72
CA GLN A 36 4.57 22.80 18.64
C GLN A 36 5.44 21.97 17.68
N ALA A 37 6.59 22.48 17.25
CA ALA A 37 7.54 21.72 16.44
C ALA A 37 8.09 20.48 17.17
N GLY A 38 8.32 20.59 18.48
CA GLY A 38 8.70 19.48 19.36
C GLY A 38 7.63 18.39 19.39
N LEU A 39 6.36 18.78 19.57
CA LEU A 39 5.20 17.89 19.58
C LEU A 39 4.99 17.20 18.23
N GLU A 40 5.09 17.92 17.12
CA GLU A 40 5.01 17.34 15.77
C GLU A 40 6.11 16.30 15.54
N LYS A 41 7.33 16.57 16.03
CA LYS A 41 8.44 15.64 15.96
C LYS A 41 8.16 14.37 16.77
N THR A 42 7.69 14.46 18.01
CA THR A 42 7.33 13.28 18.82
C THR A 42 6.15 12.51 18.23
N ILE A 43 5.11 13.19 17.74
CA ILE A 43 3.98 12.55 17.04
C ILE A 43 4.48 11.81 15.80
N SER A 44 5.39 12.40 15.02
CA SER A 44 5.94 11.75 13.82
C SER A 44 6.75 10.49 14.16
N ILE A 45 7.52 10.51 15.24
CA ILE A 45 8.31 9.37 15.74
C ILE A 45 7.37 8.25 16.19
N TRP A 46 6.35 8.56 16.98
CA TRP A 46 5.32 7.60 17.41
C TRP A 46 4.55 7.00 16.24
N ARG A 47 4.19 7.80 15.23
CA ARG A 47 3.52 7.31 14.02
C ARG A 47 4.42 6.37 13.20
N ASN A 48 5.71 6.64 13.15
CA ASN A 48 6.67 5.77 12.49
C ASN A 48 6.88 4.45 13.27
N LEU A 49 7.05 4.51 14.59
CA LEU A 49 7.19 3.35 15.47
C LEU A 49 5.95 2.45 15.45
N SER A 50 4.76 3.03 15.60
CA SER A 50 3.49 2.29 15.51
C SER A 50 3.31 1.65 14.13
N GLY A 51 3.75 2.30 13.05
CA GLY A 51 3.76 1.71 11.72
C GLY A 51 4.72 0.52 11.58
N VAL A 52 5.90 0.60 12.20
CA VAL A 52 6.87 -0.51 12.24
C VAL A 52 6.31 -1.68 13.06
N LEU A 53 5.78 -1.43 14.26
CA LEU A 53 5.17 -2.46 15.10
C LEU A 53 3.99 -3.17 14.41
N ARG A 54 3.05 -2.40 13.83
CA ARG A 54 1.94 -2.98 13.05
C ARG A 54 2.44 -3.86 11.92
N ARG A 55 3.49 -3.44 11.22
CA ARG A 55 4.11 -4.24 10.16
C ARG A 55 4.68 -5.54 10.72
N GLU A 56 5.43 -5.49 11.82
CA GLU A 56 6.03 -6.68 12.41
C GLU A 56 4.96 -7.67 12.90
N ILE A 57 3.91 -7.19 13.58
CA ILE A 57 2.76 -8.00 13.99
C ILE A 57 2.11 -8.69 12.79
N MET A 58 1.87 -7.92 11.72
CA MET A 58 1.25 -8.46 10.51
C MET A 58 2.14 -9.50 9.83
N LEU A 59 3.45 -9.25 9.76
CA LEU A 59 4.42 -10.20 9.19
C LEU A 59 4.57 -11.46 10.03
N SER A 60 4.52 -11.36 11.37
CA SER A 60 4.57 -12.53 12.26
C SER A 60 3.31 -13.39 12.14
N GLY A 61 2.17 -12.78 11.80
CA GLY A 61 0.92 -13.51 11.55
C GLY A 61 0.86 -14.21 10.20
N MET A 62 1.74 -13.84 9.26
CA MET A 62 1.74 -14.37 7.90
C MET A 62 2.42 -15.75 7.81
N ARG A 63 1.86 -16.61 6.96
CA ARG A 63 2.31 -17.98 6.71
C ARG A 63 2.54 -18.18 5.22
N LYS A 64 3.55 -18.99 4.87
CA LYS A 64 3.82 -19.37 3.47
C LYS A 64 2.52 -19.84 2.81
N GLY A 65 2.25 -19.35 1.60
CA GLY A 65 0.98 -19.52 0.90
C GLY A 65 0.05 -18.32 1.00
N ASP A 66 0.12 -17.51 2.06
CA ASP A 66 -0.75 -16.33 2.20
C ASP A 66 -0.67 -15.42 0.96
N ILE A 67 -1.81 -14.86 0.57
CA ILE A 67 -1.96 -14.07 -0.64
C ILE A 67 -2.09 -12.61 -0.24
N ILE A 68 -1.22 -11.76 -0.79
CA ILE A 68 -1.25 -10.33 -0.54
C ILE A 68 -1.88 -9.63 -1.73
N LEU A 69 -3.01 -8.98 -1.51
CA LEU A 69 -3.66 -8.13 -2.51
C LEU A 69 -3.25 -6.68 -2.29
N ALA A 70 -2.96 -5.96 -3.37
CA ALA A 70 -2.55 -4.57 -3.33
C ALA A 70 -3.56 -3.67 -4.06
N SER A 71 -3.92 -2.59 -3.38
CA SER A 71 -4.69 -1.46 -3.86
C SER A 71 -3.82 -0.19 -3.81
N PRO A 72 -2.96 0.04 -4.83
CA PRO A 72 -2.19 1.26 -4.92
C PRO A 72 -3.12 2.47 -5.10
N PRO A 73 -2.71 3.68 -4.69
CA PRO A 73 -3.43 4.88 -5.04
C PRO A 73 -3.42 5.11 -6.56
N TRP A 74 -4.45 5.77 -7.09
CA TRP A 74 -4.66 5.94 -8.53
C TRP A 74 -3.44 6.55 -9.25
N TYR A 75 -2.77 7.53 -8.65
CA TYR A 75 -1.58 8.20 -9.21
C TYR A 75 -0.32 7.33 -9.28
N ARG A 76 -0.35 6.11 -8.72
CA ARG A 76 0.74 5.11 -8.86
C ARG A 76 0.40 3.96 -9.79
N LEU A 77 -0.80 3.97 -10.37
CA LEU A 77 -1.21 2.94 -11.32
C LEU A 77 -0.60 3.22 -12.68
N SER A 78 -0.24 2.16 -13.40
CA SER A 78 -0.07 2.28 -14.85
C SER A 78 -1.43 2.61 -15.49
N PRO A 79 -1.46 3.22 -16.68
CA PRO A 79 -2.71 3.50 -17.39
C PRO A 79 -3.61 2.26 -17.52
N ILE A 80 -3.01 1.10 -17.82
CA ILE A 80 -3.74 -0.17 -17.90
C ILE A 80 -4.32 -0.58 -16.55
N ALA A 81 -3.55 -0.51 -15.47
CA ALA A 81 -4.03 -0.86 -14.14
C ALA A 81 -5.15 0.09 -13.64
N PHE A 82 -5.09 1.37 -14.05
CA PHE A 82 -6.16 2.33 -13.80
C PHE A 82 -7.45 1.92 -14.51
N TRP A 83 -7.40 1.65 -15.82
CA TRP A 83 -8.57 1.20 -16.57
C TRP A 83 -9.13 -0.12 -16.05
N TYR A 84 -8.26 -1.06 -15.66
CA TYR A 84 -8.65 -2.29 -14.98
C TYR A 84 -9.49 -2.03 -13.73
N ARG A 85 -9.03 -1.11 -12.87
CA ARG A 85 -9.76 -0.75 -11.66
C ARG A 85 -11.13 -0.15 -11.98
N VAL A 86 -11.18 0.79 -12.92
CA VAL A 86 -12.42 1.52 -13.25
C VAL A 86 -13.43 0.60 -13.93
N LEU A 87 -13.03 -0.06 -15.01
CA LEU A 87 -13.92 -0.82 -15.87
C LEU A 87 -14.36 -2.15 -15.23
N LEU A 88 -13.48 -2.81 -14.48
CA LEU A 88 -13.81 -4.07 -13.80
C LEU A 88 -14.24 -3.85 -12.34
N ARG A 89 -14.43 -2.60 -11.91
CA ARG A 89 -14.74 -2.21 -10.52
C ARG A 89 -13.83 -2.88 -9.49
N SER A 90 -12.56 -3.06 -9.85
CA SER A 90 -11.60 -3.83 -9.09
C SER A 90 -10.81 -2.95 -8.12
N ARG A 91 -11.00 -3.16 -6.81
CA ARG A 91 -10.22 -2.46 -5.78
C ARG A 91 -8.76 -2.90 -5.83
N TYR A 92 -8.52 -4.21 -5.92
CA TYR A 92 -7.21 -4.81 -5.93
C TYR A 92 -6.73 -5.11 -7.34
N VAL A 93 -5.68 -4.43 -7.77
CA VAL A 93 -5.17 -4.51 -9.14
C VAL A 93 -3.94 -5.43 -9.25
N HIS A 94 -3.39 -5.85 -8.12
CA HIS A 94 -2.16 -6.64 -8.06
C HIS A 94 -2.21 -7.61 -6.89
N SER A 95 -1.61 -8.78 -7.08
CA SER A 95 -1.57 -9.86 -6.10
C SER A 95 -0.16 -10.42 -5.99
N MET A 96 0.19 -10.99 -4.84
CA MET A 96 1.50 -11.55 -4.55
C MET A 96 1.32 -12.81 -3.69
N LEU A 97 2.13 -13.84 -3.93
CA LEU A 97 2.20 -15.03 -3.10
C LEU A 97 3.28 -14.85 -2.03
N TYR A 98 2.95 -15.05 -0.76
CA TYR A 98 3.94 -15.02 0.31
C TYR A 98 4.71 -16.34 0.36
N LEU A 99 6.04 -16.27 0.22
CA LEU A 99 6.91 -17.44 0.21
C LEU A 99 7.51 -17.75 1.59
N GLY A 100 7.16 -17.00 2.64
CA GLY A 100 7.89 -17.03 3.91
C GLY A 100 9.06 -16.06 3.93
N ASP A 101 9.72 -15.95 5.08
CA ASP A 101 10.93 -15.13 5.29
C ASP A 101 10.85 -13.69 4.77
N ARG A 102 9.66 -13.07 4.91
CA ARG A 102 9.39 -11.71 4.43
C ARG A 102 9.60 -11.56 2.91
N THR A 103 9.46 -12.63 2.15
CA THR A 103 9.57 -12.65 0.69
C THR A 103 8.24 -12.96 0.02
N VAL A 104 8.06 -12.39 -1.17
CA VAL A 104 6.87 -12.54 -1.99
C VAL A 104 7.26 -12.80 -3.42
N LEU A 105 6.45 -13.60 -4.10
CA LEU A 105 6.54 -13.85 -5.52
C LEU A 105 5.34 -13.21 -6.21
N HIS A 106 5.61 -12.46 -7.28
CA HIS A 106 4.57 -11.83 -8.09
C HIS A 106 5.07 -11.57 -9.50
N THR A 107 4.18 -11.15 -10.39
CA THR A 107 4.57 -10.82 -11.76
C THR A 107 4.74 -9.30 -11.95
N THR A 108 5.55 -8.89 -12.90
CA THR A 108 5.70 -7.49 -13.33
C THR A 108 5.77 -7.44 -14.85
N ILE A 109 5.26 -6.35 -15.44
CA ILE A 109 5.27 -6.16 -16.90
C ILE A 109 6.71 -6.21 -17.46
N ARG A 110 7.68 -5.65 -16.73
CA ARG A 110 9.07 -5.52 -17.22
C ARG A 110 9.91 -6.78 -17.05
N ARG A 111 9.71 -7.54 -15.96
CA ARG A 111 10.62 -8.64 -15.59
C ARG A 111 9.93 -10.01 -15.57
N GLY A 112 8.62 -10.09 -15.80
CA GLY A 112 7.90 -11.34 -15.62
C GLY A 112 7.72 -11.67 -14.15
N VAL A 113 7.79 -12.94 -13.81
CA VAL A 113 7.72 -13.44 -12.42
C VAL A 113 9.00 -13.07 -11.67
N VAL A 114 8.86 -12.44 -10.51
CA VAL A 114 9.97 -11.94 -9.69
C VAL A 114 9.73 -12.22 -8.22
N ILE A 115 10.83 -12.31 -7.47
CA ILE A 115 10.83 -12.44 -6.01
C ILE A 115 11.31 -11.11 -5.41
N HIS A 116 10.55 -10.60 -4.46
CA HIS A 116 10.88 -9.36 -3.74
C HIS A 116 10.63 -9.53 -2.25
N ARG A 117 11.15 -8.60 -1.44
CA ARG A 117 10.72 -8.49 -0.04
C ARG A 117 9.29 -7.95 0.03
N VAL A 118 8.55 -8.38 1.05
CA VAL A 118 7.23 -7.85 1.38
C VAL A 118 7.30 -6.31 1.43
N PRO A 119 6.39 -5.59 0.74
CA PRO A 119 6.41 -4.13 0.69
C PRO A 119 6.52 -3.49 2.08
N ARG A 120 7.44 -2.54 2.27
CA ARG A 120 7.61 -1.84 3.56
C ARG A 120 6.33 -1.16 4.06
N LYS A 121 5.45 -0.76 3.14
CA LYS A 121 4.19 -0.05 3.43
C LYS A 121 2.99 -0.99 3.55
N ILE A 122 3.21 -2.29 3.70
CA ILE A 122 2.13 -3.27 3.73
C ILE A 122 1.10 -2.99 4.85
N ALA A 123 1.54 -2.49 6.01
CA ALA A 123 0.65 -2.15 7.13
C ALA A 123 0.09 -0.71 7.09
N ARG A 124 0.25 0.02 5.97
CA ARG A 124 -0.13 1.43 5.89
C ARG A 124 -1.52 1.61 5.26
N GLY A 125 -2.52 1.70 6.12
CA GLY A 125 -3.94 1.91 5.75
C GLY A 125 -4.49 0.74 4.94
N ASP A 126 -5.66 0.93 4.32
CA ASP A 126 -6.38 -0.17 3.64
C ASP A 126 -5.91 -0.42 2.20
N ARG A 127 -4.59 -0.28 1.98
CA ARG A 127 -3.95 -0.46 0.68
C ARG A 127 -3.59 -1.91 0.40
N TYR A 128 -3.61 -2.75 1.41
CA TYR A 128 -3.32 -4.16 1.28
C TYR A 128 -4.39 -4.96 2.00
N ALA A 129 -4.71 -6.12 1.46
CA ALA A 129 -5.44 -7.16 2.16
C ALA A 129 -4.57 -8.42 2.14
N ILE A 130 -4.58 -9.17 3.24
CA ILE A 130 -3.92 -10.46 3.30
C ILE A 130 -4.99 -11.53 3.41
N LEU A 131 -4.91 -12.50 2.51
CA LEU A 131 -5.83 -13.61 2.43
C LEU A 131 -5.12 -14.91 2.76
N ARG A 132 -5.86 -15.82 3.36
CA ARG A 132 -5.41 -17.17 3.72
C ARG A 132 -6.45 -18.19 3.26
N LEU A 133 -6.00 -19.39 2.91
CA LEU A 133 -6.89 -20.51 2.64
C LEU A 133 -7.66 -20.90 3.91
N LYS A 134 -8.98 -20.97 3.83
CA LYS A 134 -9.87 -21.33 4.95
C LYS A 134 -9.63 -22.77 5.39
N SER A 135 -9.77 -23.03 6.68
CA SER A 135 -10.00 -24.38 7.20
C SER A 135 -11.37 -24.90 6.73
N PRO A 136 -11.55 -26.20 6.39
CA PRO A 136 -10.62 -27.33 6.57
C PRO A 136 -9.69 -27.58 5.38
N TYR A 137 -9.67 -26.71 4.36
CA TYR A 137 -8.81 -26.89 3.21
C TYR A 137 -7.35 -26.82 3.65
N SER A 138 -6.65 -27.95 3.52
CA SER A 138 -5.22 -28.04 3.77
C SER A 138 -4.53 -28.28 2.44
N VAL A 139 -3.57 -27.42 2.13
CA VAL A 139 -2.67 -27.59 0.99
C VAL A 139 -1.25 -27.58 1.50
N ASN A 140 -0.36 -28.28 0.82
CA ASN A 140 1.05 -28.18 1.13
C ASN A 140 1.59 -26.86 0.55
N THR A 141 1.67 -25.83 1.39
CA THR A 141 2.10 -24.50 0.96
C THR A 141 3.56 -24.45 0.52
N ASP A 142 4.40 -25.41 0.93
CA ASP A 142 5.75 -25.57 0.41
C ASP A 142 5.73 -26.03 -1.05
N ARG A 143 4.82 -26.94 -1.43
CA ARG A 143 4.65 -27.36 -2.82
C ARG A 143 4.07 -26.27 -3.69
N VAL A 144 3.06 -25.53 -3.19
CA VAL A 144 2.52 -24.33 -3.86
C VAL A 144 3.65 -23.33 -4.14
N ALA A 145 4.48 -23.04 -3.14
CA ALA A 145 5.62 -22.13 -3.28
C ALA A 145 6.67 -22.68 -4.27
N ALA A 146 7.04 -23.96 -4.17
CA ALA A 146 7.99 -24.61 -5.06
C ALA A 146 7.52 -24.56 -6.52
N TYR A 147 6.25 -24.88 -6.78
CA TYR A 147 5.68 -24.78 -8.12
C TYR A 147 5.66 -23.35 -8.62
N ALA A 148 5.28 -22.38 -7.78
CA ALA A 148 5.32 -20.96 -8.14
C ALA A 148 6.72 -20.49 -8.57
N LEU A 149 7.78 -21.03 -7.95
CA LEU A 149 9.16 -20.73 -8.31
C LEU A 149 9.54 -21.29 -9.70
N THR A 150 8.97 -22.42 -10.14
CA THR A 150 9.23 -22.96 -11.49
C THR A 150 8.71 -22.03 -12.59
N MET A 151 7.73 -21.19 -12.27
CA MET A 151 7.14 -20.24 -13.22
C MET A 151 7.99 -18.97 -13.42
N GLN A 152 9.17 -18.84 -12.80
CA GLN A 152 10.02 -17.64 -12.87
C GLN A 152 10.38 -17.18 -14.30
N SER A 153 10.49 -18.11 -15.25
CA SER A 153 10.80 -17.81 -16.65
C SER A 153 9.65 -17.15 -17.43
N HIS A 154 8.43 -17.14 -16.87
CA HIS A 154 7.25 -16.62 -17.57
C HIS A 154 7.21 -15.09 -17.56
N ARG A 155 6.82 -14.52 -18.71
CA ARG A 155 6.65 -13.07 -18.87
C ARG A 155 5.20 -12.66 -18.76
N VAL A 156 4.96 -11.38 -18.43
CA VAL A 156 3.64 -10.76 -18.54
C VAL A 156 3.56 -10.06 -19.88
N SER A 157 2.45 -10.24 -20.60
CA SER A 157 2.17 -9.51 -21.84
C SER A 157 1.15 -8.41 -21.57
N ILE A 158 1.38 -7.20 -22.08
CA ILE A 158 0.37 -6.13 -22.04
C ILE A 158 -0.86 -6.54 -22.84
N VAL A 159 -0.68 -7.25 -23.95
CA VAL A 159 -1.79 -7.68 -24.81
C VAL A 159 -2.70 -8.65 -24.07
N SER A 160 -2.16 -9.52 -23.20
CA SER A 160 -3.00 -10.40 -22.40
C SER A 160 -3.75 -9.68 -21.29
N LEU A 161 -3.17 -8.62 -20.72
CA LEU A 161 -3.91 -7.72 -19.84
C LEU A 161 -5.08 -7.07 -20.59
N ILE A 162 -4.87 -6.54 -21.80
CA ILE A 162 -5.96 -5.93 -22.56
C ILE A 162 -7.03 -6.96 -22.95
N ALA A 163 -6.63 -8.16 -23.39
CA ALA A 163 -7.55 -9.23 -23.77
C ALA A 163 -8.51 -9.59 -22.63
N VAL A 164 -8.00 -9.65 -21.40
CA VAL A 164 -8.82 -10.00 -20.22
C VAL A 164 -9.83 -8.92 -19.89
N LEU A 165 -9.45 -7.65 -20.07
CA LEU A 165 -10.39 -6.54 -19.95
C LEU A 165 -11.55 -6.70 -20.95
N ILE A 166 -11.23 -6.98 -22.21
CA ILE A 166 -12.22 -7.19 -23.28
C ILE A 166 -13.12 -8.39 -22.96
N VAL A 167 -12.56 -9.53 -22.57
CA VAL A 167 -13.33 -10.74 -22.23
C VAL A 167 -14.24 -10.49 -21.03
N ARG A 168 -13.76 -9.79 -19.99
CA ARG A 168 -14.56 -9.50 -18.79
C ARG A 168 -15.70 -8.52 -19.05
N LEU A 169 -15.53 -7.59 -20.00
CA LEU A 169 -16.55 -6.60 -20.34
C LEU A 169 -17.57 -7.13 -21.37
N SER A 170 -17.10 -7.86 -22.37
CA SER A 170 -17.97 -8.37 -23.45
C SER A 170 -18.67 -9.67 -23.12
N GLY A 171 -18.15 -10.45 -22.15
CA GLY A 171 -18.61 -11.81 -21.89
C GLY A 171 -18.32 -12.80 -23.04
N SER A 172 -17.70 -12.35 -24.13
CA SER A 172 -17.54 -13.15 -25.34
C SER A 172 -16.33 -14.07 -25.23
N ALA A 173 -16.60 -15.38 -25.19
CA ALA A 173 -15.58 -16.42 -25.17
C ALA A 173 -14.74 -16.48 -26.46
N GLN A 174 -15.19 -15.84 -27.54
CA GLN A 174 -14.49 -15.83 -28.84
C GLN A 174 -13.12 -15.11 -28.76
N PHE A 175 -12.94 -14.16 -27.84
CA PHE A 175 -11.66 -13.46 -27.65
C PHE A 175 -10.66 -14.21 -26.76
N ARG A 176 -10.97 -15.43 -26.33
CA ARG A 176 -10.07 -16.27 -25.52
C ARG A 176 -8.88 -16.83 -26.31
N PHE A 177 -8.84 -16.63 -27.63
CA PHE A 177 -7.93 -17.32 -28.53
C PHE A 177 -6.48 -16.76 -28.57
N LYS A 178 -5.53 -17.70 -28.52
CA LYS A 178 -4.06 -17.63 -28.77
C LYS A 178 -3.18 -16.82 -27.82
N LEU A 179 -3.64 -15.78 -27.15
CA LEU A 179 -2.78 -14.93 -26.30
C LEU A 179 -2.48 -15.48 -24.89
N ALA A 180 -3.31 -16.42 -24.41
CA ALA A 180 -3.22 -16.96 -23.05
C ALA A 180 -2.05 -17.92 -22.80
N ARG A 181 -1.43 -18.50 -23.83
CA ARG A 181 -0.46 -19.61 -23.64
C ARG A 181 0.94 -19.20 -23.18
N LYS A 182 1.32 -17.92 -23.28
CA LYS A 182 2.69 -17.47 -22.93
C LYS A 182 2.78 -16.35 -21.90
N SER A 183 1.63 -15.83 -21.44
CA SER A 183 1.64 -14.74 -20.46
C SER A 183 1.09 -15.19 -19.13
N LEU A 184 1.81 -14.91 -18.06
CA LEU A 184 1.40 -15.26 -16.71
C LEU A 184 1.15 -14.00 -15.90
N ARG A 185 -0.07 -13.81 -15.40
CA ARG A 185 -0.45 -12.66 -14.56
C ARG A 185 -0.42 -13.05 -13.08
N CYS A 186 -0.35 -12.08 -12.18
CA CYS A 186 -0.23 -12.32 -10.74
C CYS A 186 -1.31 -13.23 -10.17
N SER A 187 -2.58 -12.94 -10.46
CA SER A 187 -3.72 -13.71 -9.93
C SER A 187 -3.78 -15.12 -10.53
N GLN A 188 -3.51 -15.22 -11.83
CA GLN A 188 -3.44 -16.50 -12.55
C GLN A 188 -2.29 -17.38 -12.04
N LEU A 189 -1.13 -16.78 -11.75
CA LEU A 189 0.02 -17.48 -11.17
C LEU A 189 -0.36 -18.13 -9.85
N ILE A 190 -1.05 -17.39 -8.99
CA ILE A 190 -1.44 -17.84 -7.66
C ILE A 190 -2.46 -18.96 -7.77
N ASP A 191 -3.50 -18.80 -8.59
CA ASP A 191 -4.48 -19.86 -8.84
C ASP A 191 -3.82 -21.13 -9.39
N LEU A 192 -2.91 -21.00 -10.37
CA LEU A 192 -2.13 -22.13 -10.91
C LEU A 192 -1.27 -22.83 -9.86
N ALA A 193 -0.66 -22.06 -8.96
CA ALA A 193 0.17 -22.64 -7.92
C ALA A 193 -0.65 -23.47 -6.93
N TYR A 194 -1.83 -23.00 -6.55
CA TYR A 194 -2.74 -23.73 -5.67
C TYR A 194 -3.40 -24.93 -6.37
N ASP A 195 -3.65 -24.84 -7.67
CA ASP A 195 -4.23 -25.92 -8.47
C ASP A 195 -3.35 -27.18 -8.48
N THR A 196 -2.03 -27.03 -8.31
CA THR A 196 -1.12 -28.19 -8.21
C THR A 196 -1.36 -29.06 -6.99
N GLU A 197 -1.95 -28.48 -5.94
CA GLU A 197 -2.41 -29.19 -4.74
C GLU A 197 -3.92 -29.46 -4.80
N GLY A 198 -4.50 -29.50 -6.00
CA GLY A 198 -5.92 -29.80 -6.22
C GLY A 198 -6.89 -28.71 -5.78
N THR A 199 -6.40 -27.49 -5.50
CA THR A 199 -7.23 -26.39 -5.02
C THR A 199 -7.32 -25.27 -6.05
N THR A 200 -8.42 -25.20 -6.79
CA THR A 200 -8.71 -24.03 -7.63
C THR A 200 -9.30 -22.92 -6.75
N LEU A 201 -8.62 -21.78 -6.63
CA LEU A 201 -9.03 -20.70 -5.72
C LEU A 201 -10.26 -19.95 -6.26
N VAL A 202 -10.45 -19.90 -7.58
CA VAL A 202 -11.57 -19.17 -8.19
C VAL A 202 -12.29 -20.06 -9.23
N PRO A 203 -13.06 -21.08 -8.80
CA PRO A 203 -13.68 -22.04 -9.72
C PRO A 203 -14.80 -21.43 -10.55
N SER A 204 -15.40 -20.31 -10.10
CA SER A 204 -16.47 -19.61 -10.82
C SER A 204 -15.99 -18.86 -12.07
N ARG A 205 -14.67 -18.77 -12.28
CA ARG A 205 -14.08 -18.02 -13.39
C ARG A 205 -13.12 -18.89 -14.18
N PRO A 206 -13.07 -18.74 -15.51
CA PRO A 206 -12.01 -19.32 -16.28
C PRO A 206 -10.64 -18.76 -15.87
N ARG A 207 -9.65 -19.64 -15.74
CA ARG A 207 -8.30 -19.33 -15.24
C ARG A 207 -7.61 -18.19 -15.99
N ASP A 208 -7.83 -18.12 -17.29
CA ASP A 208 -7.33 -17.07 -18.18
C ASP A 208 -8.02 -15.72 -17.98
N THR A 209 -8.99 -15.59 -17.08
CA THR A 209 -9.71 -14.34 -16.82
C THR A 209 -9.65 -13.88 -15.36
N ILE A 210 -9.03 -14.68 -14.47
CA ILE A 210 -8.92 -14.38 -13.05
C ILE A 210 -8.14 -13.08 -12.83
N ILE A 211 -8.74 -12.15 -12.11
CA ILE A 211 -8.12 -10.90 -11.63
C ILE A 211 -7.92 -10.94 -10.12
N SER A 212 -7.11 -10.01 -9.59
CA SER A 212 -6.80 -9.98 -8.15
C SER A 212 -8.03 -9.71 -7.27
N GLN A 213 -9.07 -9.07 -7.81
CA GLN A 213 -10.36 -8.91 -7.13
C GLN A 213 -11.10 -10.24 -6.95
N ASP A 214 -11.02 -11.16 -7.93
CA ASP A 214 -11.70 -12.45 -7.82
C ASP A 214 -11.09 -13.31 -6.69
N LEU A 215 -9.79 -13.13 -6.38
CA LEU A 215 -9.17 -13.75 -5.20
C LEU A 215 -9.75 -13.20 -3.88
N MET A 216 -10.04 -11.90 -3.82
CA MET A 216 -10.70 -11.30 -2.64
C MET A 216 -12.10 -11.88 -2.42
N GLU A 217 -12.79 -12.23 -3.49
CA GLU A 217 -14.16 -12.76 -3.50
C GLU A 217 -14.21 -14.29 -3.47
N SER A 218 -13.04 -14.95 -3.41
CA SER A 218 -12.96 -16.40 -3.40
C SER A 218 -13.63 -16.98 -2.16
N PRO A 219 -14.49 -18.01 -2.30
CA PRO A 219 -15.10 -18.67 -1.15
C PRO A 219 -14.09 -19.46 -0.31
N PHE A 220 -12.94 -19.83 -0.88
CA PHE A 220 -11.88 -20.60 -0.22
C PHE A 220 -10.92 -19.73 0.58
N LEU A 221 -10.93 -18.41 0.37
CA LEU A 221 -10.01 -17.50 1.01
C LEU A 221 -10.74 -16.68 2.09
N GLU A 222 -10.10 -16.52 3.23
CA GLU A 222 -10.51 -15.61 4.29
C GLU A 222 -9.51 -14.46 4.42
N ARG A 223 -10.01 -13.29 4.82
CA ARG A 223 -9.17 -12.13 5.07
C ARG A 223 -8.65 -12.18 6.50
N ILE A 224 -7.33 -12.20 6.64
CA ILE A 224 -6.68 -12.14 7.96
C ILE A 224 -6.25 -10.71 8.33
N HIS A 225 -6.05 -9.83 7.34
CA HIS A 225 -5.74 -8.41 7.51
C HIS A 225 -6.30 -7.55 6.36
#